data_AF-A0A4R3YL56-F1
#
_entry.id   AF-A0A4R3YL56-F1
#
_cell.length_a   1.000
_cell.length_b   1.000
_cell.length_c   1.000
_cell.angle_alpha   90.00
_cell.angle_beta   90.00
_cell.angle_gamma   90.00
#
_symmetry.space_group_name_H-M   'P 1'
#
loop_
_entity.id
_entity.type
_entity.pdbx_description
1 polymer ?
#
loop_
_entity_poly.entity_id
_entity_poly.type
_entity_poly.pdbx_seq_one_letter_code
_entity_poly.pdbx_strand_id
1 'polypeptide(L)'
;MARAQDRPTGDNAATSCTDVEIQGRRVPSYDCLSRLMAAPTRTGTSTAPLASEAQSAMSHRMGLYNDSALRQRMGTNFGRSVEPMRPTVSYPTPLVPALGGH
;
A
#
# COMPACT_ATOMS: atom_id res chain seq x y z
N MET A 1 -35.77 15.52 34.88
CA MET A 1 -35.90 15.50 33.41
C MET A 1 -35.00 14.38 32.90
N ALA A 2 -35.60 13.33 32.33
CA ALA A 2 -34.94 12.15 31.75
C ALA A 2 -34.46 12.48 30.31
N ARG A 3 -33.46 11.86 29.66
CA ARG A 3 -32.72 10.59 29.84
C ARG A 3 -31.25 10.75 29.42
N ALA A 4 -30.40 9.93 30.02
CA ALA A 4 -29.14 9.47 29.44
C ALA A 4 -29.38 8.73 28.12
N GLN A 5 -28.52 8.96 27.13
CA GLN A 5 -28.31 8.07 25.97
C GLN A 5 -26.80 8.11 25.66
N ASP A 6 -26.05 7.26 26.37
CA ASP A 6 -25.55 5.97 25.87
C ASP A 6 -24.41 6.18 24.88
N ARG A 7 -23.20 6.38 25.44
CA ARG A 7 -21.96 6.18 24.71
C ARG A 7 -21.85 4.66 24.53
N PRO A 8 -21.88 4.10 23.31
CA PRO A 8 -21.59 2.70 23.14
C PRO A 8 -20.09 2.50 23.39
N THR A 9 -19.75 2.23 24.65
CA THR A 9 -18.54 1.44 24.96
C THR A 9 -18.88 0.01 24.58
N GLY A 10 -18.56 -0.35 23.34
CA GLY A 10 -18.60 -1.72 22.85
C GLY A 10 -17.25 -2.38 23.03
N ASP A 11 -16.85 -2.60 24.28
CA ASP A 11 -15.79 -3.57 24.58
C ASP A 11 -16.42 -4.97 24.48
N ASN A 12 -16.00 -5.72 23.44
CA ASN A 12 -16.32 -7.11 23.10
C ASN A 12 -17.57 -7.36 22.24
N ALA A 13 -17.49 -6.95 20.97
CA ALA A 13 -18.12 -7.69 19.87
C ALA A 13 -17.06 -7.90 18.79
N ALA A 14 -16.99 -9.11 18.24
CA ALA A 14 -16.00 -9.52 17.25
C ALA A 14 -15.70 -8.46 16.18
N THR A 15 -14.42 -8.39 15.78
CA THR A 15 -13.85 -7.74 14.59
C THR A 15 -14.84 -7.63 13.42
N SER A 16 -15.73 -6.65 13.45
CA SER A 16 -16.73 -6.46 12.40
C SER A 16 -16.69 -5.01 11.99
N CYS A 17 -15.88 -4.76 10.98
CA CYS A 17 -15.83 -3.48 10.30
C CYS A 17 -17.10 -3.30 9.50
N THR A 18 -18.03 -2.55 10.05
CA THR A 18 -19.30 -2.23 9.40
C THR A 18 -19.25 -0.80 8.86
N ASP A 19 -19.90 -0.62 7.72
CA ASP A 19 -20.09 0.66 7.02
C ASP A 19 -21.54 1.09 7.24
N VAL A 20 -21.76 2.37 7.53
CA VAL A 20 -23.08 2.90 7.86
C VAL A 20 -23.54 3.85 6.76
N GLU A 21 -24.76 3.66 6.28
CA GLU A 21 -25.43 4.52 5.31
C GLU A 21 -26.21 5.61 6.04
N ILE A 22 -25.87 6.88 5.78
CA ILE A 22 -26.61 8.03 6.30
C ILE A 22 -27.03 8.88 5.10
N GLN A 23 -28.34 9.05 4.90
CA GLN A 23 -28.90 9.85 3.80
C GLN A 23 -28.47 9.38 2.40
N GLY A 24 -28.40 8.06 2.16
CA GLY A 24 -28.02 7.51 0.85
C GLY A 24 -26.52 7.57 0.54
N ARG A 25 -25.68 7.82 1.56
CA ARG A 25 -24.22 7.86 1.43
C ARG A 25 -23.58 6.93 2.46
N ARG A 26 -22.80 5.96 1.96
CA ARG A 26 -21.90 5.11 2.74
C ARG A 26 -20.80 5.94 3.38
N VAL A 27 -20.72 5.87 4.70
CA VAL A 27 -19.64 6.46 5.48
C VAL A 27 -18.73 5.34 5.98
N PRO A 28 -17.51 5.20 5.42
CA PRO A 28 -16.61 4.14 5.82
C PRO A 28 -16.13 4.34 7.26
N SER A 29 -15.99 3.25 8.01
CA SER A 29 -15.34 3.28 9.32
C SER A 29 -13.83 3.47 9.16
N TYR A 30 -13.39 4.73 9.25
CA TYR A 30 -11.97 5.10 9.10
C TYR A 30 -11.04 4.37 10.08
N ASP A 31 -11.52 4.03 11.28
CA ASP A 31 -10.75 3.23 12.25
C ASP A 31 -10.42 1.83 11.73
N CYS A 32 -11.38 1.15 11.08
CA CYS A 32 -11.10 -0.14 10.47
C CYS A 32 -10.18 -0.02 9.26
N LEU A 33 -10.42 0.97 8.39
CA LEU A 33 -9.58 1.22 7.23
C LEU A 33 -8.11 1.46 7.65
N SER A 34 -7.91 2.22 8.71
CA SER A 34 -6.58 2.52 9.25
C SER A 34 -5.87 1.25 9.75
N ARG A 35 -6.61 0.31 10.37
CA ARG A 35 -6.07 -0.99 10.81
C ARG A 35 -5.74 -1.92 9.65
N LEU A 36 -6.57 -1.94 8.61
CA LEU A 36 -6.31 -2.71 7.38
C LEU A 36 -5.06 -2.21 6.64
N MET A 37 -4.83 -0.88 6.66
CA MET A 37 -3.68 -0.24 6.01
C MET A 37 -2.43 -0.21 6.90
N ALA A 38 -2.54 -0.59 8.17
CA ALA A 38 -1.39 -0.68 9.06
C ALA A 38 -0.49 -1.83 8.58
N ALA A 39 0.63 -1.47 7.95
CA ALA A 39 1.62 -2.46 7.56
C ALA A 39 2.11 -3.23 8.79
N PRO A 40 2.36 -4.55 8.70
CA PRO A 40 2.98 -5.28 9.79
C PRO A 40 4.33 -4.60 10.11
N THR A 41 4.57 -4.34 11.40
CA THR A 41 5.86 -3.84 11.90
C THR A 41 6.93 -4.82 11.46
N ARG A 42 7.67 -4.46 10.40
CA ARG A 42 8.74 -5.27 9.84
C ARG A 42 9.88 -5.28 10.86
N THR A 43 9.90 -6.28 11.73
CA THR A 43 10.99 -6.51 12.66
C THR A 43 12.23 -6.90 11.86
N GLY A 44 13.07 -5.89 11.59
CA GLY A 44 14.50 -6.00 11.33
C GLY A 44 14.95 -7.10 10.35
N THR A 45 14.99 -6.78 9.07
CA THR A 45 16.05 -7.29 8.21
C THR A 45 17.02 -6.14 7.97
N SER A 46 18.01 -5.98 8.85
CA SER A 46 19.19 -5.20 8.50
C SER A 46 19.98 -6.02 7.49
N THR A 47 19.69 -5.84 6.21
CA THR A 47 20.53 -6.35 5.13
C THR A 47 21.78 -5.48 5.15
N ALA A 48 22.86 -5.98 5.77
CA ALA A 48 24.16 -5.37 5.62
C ALA A 48 24.42 -5.23 4.10
N PRO A 49 24.81 -4.03 3.62
CA PRO A 49 24.95 -3.82 2.19
C PRO A 49 26.03 -4.79 1.67
N LEU A 50 25.65 -5.65 0.72
CA LEU A 50 26.58 -6.44 -0.08
C LEU A 50 27.64 -5.50 -0.65
N ALA A 51 28.89 -5.93 -0.81
CA ALA A 51 29.99 -5.04 -1.23
C ALA A 51 29.70 -4.26 -2.54
N SER A 52 28.85 -4.80 -3.43
CA SER A 52 28.36 -4.14 -4.64
C SER A 52 27.41 -2.97 -4.35
N GLU A 53 26.63 -3.07 -3.28
CA GLU A 53 25.72 -2.03 -2.78
C GLU A 53 26.51 -0.88 -2.14
N ALA A 54 27.61 -1.17 -1.44
CA ALA A 54 28.47 -0.16 -0.83
C ALA A 54 29.17 0.73 -1.88
N GLN A 55 29.65 0.15 -2.98
CA GLN A 55 30.24 0.90 -4.11
C GLN A 55 29.16 1.72 -4.84
N SER A 56 27.99 1.11 -5.08
CA SER A 56 26.83 1.77 -5.69
C SER A 56 26.33 2.97 -4.87
N ALA A 57 26.34 2.86 -3.54
CA ALA A 57 25.92 3.92 -2.63
C ALA A 57 26.81 5.16 -2.71
N MET A 58 28.11 5.00 -2.97
CA MET A 58 29.01 6.14 -3.19
C MET A 58 28.69 6.86 -4.50
N SER A 59 28.48 6.14 -5.60
CA SER A 59 28.09 6.74 -6.89
C SER A 59 26.79 7.53 -6.78
N HIS A 60 25.79 7.03 -6.04
CA HIS A 60 24.53 7.75 -5.80
C HIS A 60 24.73 9.08 -5.09
N ARG A 61 25.62 9.13 -4.09
CA ARG A 61 25.90 10.36 -3.32
C ARG A 61 26.66 11.41 -4.14
N MET A 62 27.47 10.96 -5.09
CA MET A 62 28.29 11.81 -5.94
C MET A 62 27.61 12.20 -7.26
N GLY A 63 26.39 11.71 -7.52
CA GLY A 63 25.69 11.93 -8.79
C GLY A 63 26.39 11.28 -9.99
N LEU A 64 27.26 10.29 -9.75
CA LEU A 64 28.04 9.62 -10.77
C LEU A 64 27.26 8.47 -11.39
N TYR A 65 27.70 8.05 -12.58
CA TYR A 65 27.16 6.88 -13.26
C TYR A 65 27.14 5.65 -12.35
N ASN A 66 26.03 4.92 -12.39
CA ASN A 66 25.85 3.67 -11.68
C ASN A 66 25.17 2.64 -12.60
N ASP A 67 25.88 1.55 -12.90
CA ASP A 67 25.40 0.47 -13.76
C ASP A 67 24.17 -0.25 -13.17
N SER A 68 24.19 -0.54 -11.87
CA SER A 68 23.05 -1.19 -11.20
C SER A 68 21.79 -0.33 -11.27
N ALA A 69 21.92 0.98 -11.09
CA ALA A 69 20.81 1.92 -11.18
C ALA A 69 20.27 2.03 -12.62
N LEU A 70 21.16 2.03 -13.62
CA LEU A 70 20.75 2.01 -15.03
C LEU A 70 20.00 0.72 -15.36
N ARG A 71 20.51 -0.45 -14.93
CA ARG A 71 19.86 -1.74 -15.13
C ARG A 71 18.47 -1.79 -14.49
N GLN A 72 18.31 -1.21 -13.31
CA GLN A 72 17.00 -1.09 -12.66
C GLN A 72 16.03 -0.18 -13.43
N ARG A 73 16.48 0.99 -13.90
CA ARG A 73 15.64 1.91 -14.68
C ARG A 73 15.22 1.32 -16.02
N MET A 74 16.12 0.62 -16.70
CA MET A 74 15.87 0.02 -18.00
C MET A 74 15.08 -1.30 -17.92
N GLY A 75 15.25 -2.09 -16.85
CA GLY A 75 14.59 -3.38 -16.72
C GLY A 75 14.86 -4.31 -17.91
N THR A 76 13.81 -4.87 -18.49
CA THR A 76 13.89 -5.75 -19.68
C THR A 76 14.39 -5.05 -20.95
N ASN A 77 14.42 -3.72 -20.96
CA ASN A 77 14.91 -2.93 -22.09
C ASN A 77 16.44 -2.72 -22.04
N PHE A 78 17.12 -3.15 -20.98
CA PHE A 78 18.57 -2.96 -20.85
C PHE A 78 19.32 -3.65 -22.00
N GLY A 79 20.11 -2.88 -22.75
CA GLY A 79 20.84 -3.35 -23.92
C GLY A 79 19.99 -3.58 -25.18
N ARG A 80 18.69 -3.26 -25.15
CA ARG A 80 17.74 -3.48 -26.26
C ARG A 80 17.04 -2.21 -26.73
N SER A 81 16.89 -1.22 -25.86
CA SER A 81 16.30 0.09 -26.17
C SER A 81 17.08 1.19 -25.47
N VAL A 82 16.85 2.43 -25.92
CA VAL A 82 17.30 3.66 -25.24
C VAL A 82 16.24 4.19 -24.26
N GLU A 83 15.02 3.63 -24.29
CA GLU A 83 13.90 4.05 -23.45
C GLU A 83 13.71 3.09 -22.26
N PRO A 84 13.48 3.62 -21.04
CA PRO A 84 13.17 2.83 -19.85
C PRO A 84 11.95 1.93 -20.01
N MET A 85 11.93 0.80 -19.29
CA MET A 85 10.75 -0.06 -19.25
C MET A 85 9.62 0.61 -18.45
N ARG A 86 8.50 0.90 -19.11
CA ARG A 86 7.27 1.37 -18.46
C ARG A 86 6.26 0.22 -18.42
N PRO A 87 6.17 -0.54 -17.30
CA PRO A 87 5.21 -1.62 -17.21
C PRO A 87 3.78 -1.08 -17.36
N THR A 88 2.99 -1.72 -18.21
CA THR A 88 1.56 -1.45 -18.31
C THR A 88 0.89 -1.86 -17.01
N VAL A 89 0.36 -0.89 -16.29
CA VAL A 89 -0.36 -1.17 -15.04
C VAL A 89 -1.70 -1.80 -15.42
N SER A 90 -1.83 -3.10 -15.17
CA SER A 90 -3.13 -3.77 -15.20
C SER A 90 -3.74 -3.69 -13.81
N TYR A 91 -4.85 -2.97 -13.68
CA TYR A 91 -5.62 -2.97 -12.45
C TYR A 91 -6.53 -4.20 -12.46
N PRO A 92 -6.60 -4.97 -11.36
CA PRO A 92 -7.66 -5.97 -11.24
C PRO A 92 -9.00 -5.23 -11.34
N THR A 93 -9.91 -5.75 -12.17
CA THR A 93 -11.31 -5.32 -12.16
C THR A 93 -11.83 -5.45 -10.73
N PRO A 94 -12.32 -4.36 -10.10
CA PRO A 94 -12.91 -4.47 -8.78
C PRO A 94 -14.09 -5.44 -8.86
N LEU A 95 -14.11 -6.41 -7.94
CA LEU A 95 -15.26 -7.28 -7.72
C LEU A 95 -16.41 -6.39 -7.23
N VAL A 96 -17.19 -5.84 -8.16
CA VAL A 96 -18.51 -5.31 -7.85
C VAL A 96 -19.37 -6.52 -7.46
N PRO A 97 -19.89 -6.58 -6.22
CA PRO A 97 -20.89 -7.57 -5.89
C PRO A 97 -22.03 -7.41 -6.89
N ALA A 98 -22.41 -8.51 -7.54
CA ALA A 98 -23.64 -8.54 -8.32
C ALA A 98 -24.75 -8.08 -7.38
N LEU A 99 -25.31 -6.89 -7.66
CA LEU A 99 -26.58 -6.48 -7.10
C LEU A 99 -27.62 -7.46 -7.64
N GLY A 100 -27.76 -8.59 -6.93
CA GLY A 100 -28.92 -9.44 -7.02
C GLY A 100 -30.11 -8.62 -6.54
N GLY A 101 -30.85 -8.07 -7.49
CA GLY A 101 -32.21 -7.58 -7.29
C GLY A 101 -33.17 -8.69 -7.70
N HIS A 102 -34.10 -8.99 -6.79
CA HIS A 102 -35.20 -9.95 -6.88
C HIS A 102 -35.98 -9.93 -8.19
#